data_AF-A0A815SFQ8-F1
#
_entry.id   AF-A0A815SFQ8-F1
#
_cell.length_a   1.000
_cell.length_b   1.000
_cell.length_c   1.000
_cell.angle_alpha   90.00
_cell.angle_beta   90.00
_cell.angle_gamma   90.00
#
_symmetry.space_group_name_H-M   'P 1'
#
loop_
_entity.id
_entity.type
_entity.pdbx_description
1 polymer ?
#
loop_
_entity_poly.entity_id
_entity_poly.type
_entity_poly.pdbx_seq_one_letter_code
_entity_poly.pdbx_strand_id
1 'polypeptide(L)'
;MEEAIQLVKKSYPPAHKEIPVKYLFLSKYGQFPQKIRLLPVEKEKGSQVVFHVKTVLDRLNDQYGINNERPIIRRYFHQCSKKYYTTQQVVSLSNINGILIHLNQCHWVINYTNNSNKSIEPDYVQDRHYLVVEQIYLFYLNEHENFVQKLAHDLIHDDTLSLIQPKVVNLCFLGKYKDACNGPGSFYTRGNTLIKKPYINNLAVSYGGHDFLRAHNKIVTWLNKKHTNGLVLLHGAPGSGNEF
;
A
#
# COMPACT_ATOMS: atom_id res chain seq x y z
N MET A 1 -8.84 -15.08 -24.34
CA MET A 1 -9.46 -14.00 -23.52
C MET A 1 -9.75 -12.75 -24.36
N GLU A 2 -8.95 -12.48 -25.39
CA GLU A 2 -9.10 -11.34 -26.31
C GLU A 2 -10.45 -11.27 -27.03
N GLU A 3 -11.00 -12.41 -27.49
CA GLU A 3 -12.32 -12.44 -28.15
C GLU A 3 -13.43 -11.92 -27.24
N ALA A 4 -13.43 -12.35 -25.97
CA ALA A 4 -14.39 -11.88 -24.97
C ALA A 4 -14.27 -10.37 -24.71
N ILE A 5 -13.03 -9.84 -24.71
CA ILE A 5 -12.76 -8.41 -24.57
C ILE A 5 -13.33 -7.64 -25.78
N GLN A 6 -13.08 -8.12 -26.99
CA GLN A 6 -13.58 -7.49 -28.22
C GLN A 6 -15.11 -7.50 -28.28
N LEU A 7 -15.74 -8.60 -27.86
CA LEU A 7 -17.19 -8.71 -27.78
C LEU A 7 -17.76 -7.65 -26.82
N VAL A 8 -17.22 -7.57 -25.59
CA VAL A 8 -17.73 -6.61 -24.60
C VAL A 8 -17.47 -5.17 -25.03
N LYS A 9 -16.32 -4.86 -25.66
CA LYS A 9 -16.06 -3.52 -26.22
C LYS A 9 -17.03 -3.13 -27.33
N LYS A 10 -17.51 -4.08 -28.15
CA LYS A 10 -18.53 -3.83 -29.17
C LYS A 10 -19.91 -3.57 -28.54
N SER A 11 -20.23 -4.27 -27.44
CA SER A 11 -21.52 -4.14 -26.76
C SER A 11 -21.61 -2.91 -25.84
N TYR A 12 -20.49 -2.38 -25.35
CA TYR A 12 -20.44 -1.23 -24.44
C TYR A 12 -19.60 -0.09 -25.07
N PRO A 13 -20.23 1.02 -25.50
CA PRO A 13 -19.55 2.11 -26.22
C PRO A 13 -18.44 2.79 -25.38
N PRO A 14 -17.49 3.50 -26.04
CA PRO A 14 -16.27 4.05 -25.41
C PRO A 14 -16.50 5.10 -24.31
N ALA A 15 -17.74 5.54 -24.08
CA ALA A 15 -18.09 6.40 -22.96
C ALA A 15 -17.86 5.72 -21.59
N HIS A 16 -17.94 4.38 -21.53
CA HIS A 16 -17.55 3.63 -20.34
C HIS A 16 -16.03 3.41 -20.35
N LYS A 17 -15.32 4.18 -19.50
CA LYS A 17 -13.86 4.06 -19.29
C LYS A 17 -13.43 2.72 -18.67
N GLU A 18 -14.36 1.84 -18.31
CA GLU A 18 -14.12 0.59 -17.60
C GLU A 18 -15.00 -0.53 -18.16
N ILE A 19 -14.40 -1.69 -18.42
CA ILE A 19 -15.11 -2.92 -18.80
C ILE A 19 -15.50 -3.64 -17.51
N PRO A 20 -16.79 -3.79 -17.18
CA PRO A 20 -17.17 -4.49 -15.95
C PRO A 20 -16.80 -5.97 -16.05
N VAL A 21 -15.99 -6.45 -15.10
CA VAL A 21 -15.44 -7.82 -15.10
C VAL A 21 -16.53 -8.90 -15.15
N LYS A 22 -17.73 -8.62 -14.61
CA LYS A 22 -18.88 -9.54 -14.72
C LYS A 22 -19.26 -9.83 -16.17
N TYR A 23 -19.23 -8.83 -17.06
CA TYR A 23 -19.54 -9.03 -18.47
C TYR A 23 -18.40 -9.70 -19.23
N LEU A 24 -17.15 -9.44 -18.84
CA LEU A 24 -16.01 -10.18 -19.35
C LEU A 24 -16.12 -11.68 -19.00
N PHE A 25 -16.51 -11.97 -17.76
CA PHE A 25 -16.74 -13.33 -17.29
C PHE A 25 -17.89 -14.00 -18.06
N LEU A 26 -19.04 -13.32 -18.17
CA LEU A 26 -20.20 -13.82 -18.92
C LEU A 26 -19.86 -14.10 -20.39
N SER A 27 -19.13 -13.19 -21.03
CA SER A 27 -18.68 -13.32 -22.42
C SER A 27 -17.74 -14.54 -22.61
N LYS A 28 -16.86 -14.79 -21.63
CA LYS A 28 -15.89 -15.88 -21.71
C LYS A 28 -16.46 -17.26 -21.36
N TYR A 29 -17.37 -17.34 -20.38
CA TYR A 29 -17.83 -18.61 -19.80
C TYR A 29 -19.33 -18.87 -20.01
N GLY A 30 -20.07 -17.95 -20.62
CA GLY A 30 -21.50 -18.10 -20.89
C GLY A 30 -22.40 -18.08 -19.65
N GLN A 31 -21.85 -17.80 -18.47
CA GLN A 31 -22.57 -17.82 -17.19
C GLN A 31 -22.16 -16.64 -16.29
N PHE A 32 -23.06 -16.27 -15.37
CA PHE A 32 -22.73 -15.25 -14.36
C PHE A 32 -21.80 -15.81 -13.29
N PRO A 33 -20.78 -15.06 -12.86
CA PRO A 33 -19.84 -15.52 -11.85
C PRO A 33 -20.41 -15.45 -10.43
N GLN A 34 -20.01 -16.40 -9.60
CA GLN A 34 -19.90 -16.20 -8.15
C GLN A 34 -18.79 -15.19 -7.85
N LYS A 35 -18.89 -14.48 -6.72
CA LYS A 35 -17.95 -13.41 -6.38
C LYS A 35 -17.56 -13.46 -4.91
N ILE A 36 -16.26 -13.50 -4.63
CA ILE A 36 -15.71 -13.28 -3.29
C ILE A 36 -14.84 -12.02 -3.30
N ARG A 37 -14.92 -11.26 -2.21
CA ARG A 37 -14.06 -10.10 -1.95
C ARG A 37 -13.06 -10.47 -0.87
N LEU A 38 -11.78 -10.30 -1.17
CA LEU A 38 -10.68 -10.48 -0.23
C LEU A 38 -10.23 -9.13 0.30
N LEU A 39 -10.07 -9.07 1.62
CA LEU A 39 -9.43 -7.97 2.34
C LEU A 39 -8.21 -8.56 3.07
N PRO A 40 -7.08 -7.84 3.10
CA PRO A 40 -5.94 -8.28 3.88
C PRO A 40 -6.30 -8.30 5.38
N VAL A 41 -5.71 -9.23 6.13
CA VAL A 41 -6.02 -9.39 7.56
C VAL A 41 -5.32 -8.30 8.37
N GLU A 42 -6.10 -7.50 9.09
CA GLU A 42 -5.58 -6.56 10.10
C GLU A 42 -5.15 -7.35 11.35
N LYS A 43 -3.85 -7.31 11.68
CA LYS A 43 -3.32 -7.95 12.89
C LYS A 43 -3.36 -7.05 14.12
N GLU A 44 -3.28 -5.75 13.90
CA GLU A 44 -3.33 -4.74 14.95
C GLU A 44 -4.49 -3.79 14.68
N LYS A 45 -5.27 -3.50 15.73
CA LYS A 45 -6.44 -2.63 15.63
C LYS A 45 -6.04 -1.24 15.11
N GLY A 46 -6.61 -0.85 13.97
CA GLY A 46 -6.39 0.45 13.33
C GLY A 46 -5.14 0.54 12.45
N SER A 47 -4.48 -0.58 12.16
CA SER A 47 -3.41 -0.64 11.16
C SER A 47 -4.02 -0.81 9.77
N GLN A 48 -3.76 0.12 8.85
CA GLN A 48 -4.19 -0.02 7.46
C GLN A 48 -3.27 -1.02 6.75
N VAL A 49 -3.80 -2.19 6.40
CA VAL A 49 -3.08 -3.23 5.65
C VAL A 49 -3.57 -3.23 4.20
N VAL A 50 -2.65 -3.38 3.25
CA VAL A 50 -2.93 -3.44 1.81
C VAL A 50 -2.16 -4.60 1.19
N PHE A 51 -2.66 -5.15 0.09
CA PHE A 51 -1.92 -6.12 -0.70
C PHE A 51 -0.91 -5.40 -1.60
N HIS A 52 0.30 -5.94 -1.70
CA HIS A 52 1.25 -5.51 -2.70
C HIS A 52 0.98 -6.23 -4.02
N VAL A 53 0.72 -5.47 -5.09
CA VAL A 53 0.21 -6.01 -6.35
C VAL A 53 1.19 -6.99 -6.97
N LYS A 54 2.48 -6.65 -6.99
CA LYS A 54 3.49 -7.48 -7.63
C LYS A 54 3.65 -8.81 -6.90
N THR A 55 3.82 -8.82 -5.58
CA THR A 55 3.95 -10.07 -4.81
C THR A 55 2.74 -10.98 -4.94
N VAL A 56 1.51 -10.43 -4.94
CA VAL A 56 0.30 -11.23 -5.19
C VAL A 56 0.33 -11.88 -6.57
N LEU A 57 0.68 -11.12 -7.61
CA LEU A 57 0.74 -11.64 -8.98
C LEU A 57 1.84 -12.69 -9.14
N ASP A 58 3.02 -12.46 -8.57
CA ASP A 58 4.14 -13.40 -8.58
C ASP A 58 3.73 -14.71 -7.89
N ARG A 59 3.11 -14.61 -6.69
CA ARG A 59 2.59 -15.77 -5.94
C ARG A 59 1.60 -16.60 -6.74
N LEU A 60 0.63 -15.95 -7.37
CA LEU A 60 -0.39 -16.59 -8.20
C LEU A 60 0.23 -17.23 -9.45
N ASN A 61 1.20 -16.56 -10.07
CA ASN A 61 1.90 -17.07 -11.24
C ASN A 61 2.74 -18.31 -10.91
N ASP A 62 3.48 -18.28 -9.80
CA ASP A 62 4.35 -19.37 -9.37
C ASP A 62 3.56 -20.64 -9.03
N GLN A 63 2.38 -20.52 -8.42
CA GLN A 63 1.59 -21.67 -8.00
C GLN A 63 0.62 -22.21 -9.06
N TYR A 64 0.00 -21.31 -9.83
CA TYR A 64 -1.16 -21.67 -10.65
C TYR A 64 -0.95 -21.35 -12.14
N GLY A 65 0.12 -20.63 -12.46
CA GLY A 65 0.31 -19.99 -13.75
C GLY A 65 -0.73 -18.90 -13.98
N ILE A 66 -0.29 -17.71 -14.37
CA ILE A 66 -1.21 -16.68 -14.84
C ILE A 66 -1.18 -16.66 -16.37
N ASN A 67 -2.36 -16.68 -16.99
CA ASN A 67 -2.45 -16.34 -18.40
C ASN A 67 -2.28 -14.81 -18.52
N ASN A 68 -1.14 -14.40 -19.07
CA ASN A 68 -0.74 -13.01 -19.29
C ASN A 68 -1.42 -12.36 -20.51
N GLU A 69 -2.51 -12.92 -21.05
CA GLU A 69 -3.46 -12.23 -21.91
C GLU A 69 -4.15 -11.10 -21.12
N ARG A 70 -3.41 -10.04 -20.80
CA ARG A 70 -3.77 -8.94 -19.91
C ARG A 70 -4.99 -8.18 -20.44
N PRO A 71 -6.17 -8.25 -19.81
CA PRO A 71 -7.16 -7.19 -19.90
C PRO A 71 -6.63 -6.04 -19.07
N ILE A 72 -5.84 -5.18 -19.70
CA ILE A 72 -5.51 -3.87 -19.15
C ILE A 72 -6.78 -3.04 -19.28
N ILE A 73 -7.52 -2.90 -18.18
CA ILE A 73 -8.77 -2.17 -18.20
C ILE A 73 -8.49 -0.67 -18.12
N ARG A 74 -7.49 -0.25 -17.31
CA ARG A 74 -7.15 1.17 -17.14
C ARG A 74 -5.72 1.42 -16.68
N ARG A 75 -5.07 2.42 -17.28
CA ARG A 75 -3.75 2.94 -16.88
C ARG A 75 -3.85 4.37 -16.38
N TYR A 76 -3.04 4.73 -15.39
CA TYR A 76 -2.83 6.10 -14.92
C TYR A 76 -1.35 6.48 -15.02
N PHE A 77 -1.07 7.74 -15.35
CA PHE A 77 0.28 8.29 -15.25
C PHE A 77 0.54 8.77 -13.83
N HIS A 78 1.58 8.24 -13.20
CA HIS A 78 2.02 8.70 -11.90
C HIS A 78 3.06 9.80 -12.04
N GLN A 79 2.72 11.01 -11.59
CA GLN A 79 3.53 12.20 -11.81
C GLN A 79 4.91 12.16 -11.13
N CYS A 80 5.02 11.55 -9.95
CA CYS A 80 6.28 11.51 -9.20
C CYS A 80 7.24 10.47 -9.80
N SER A 81 6.78 9.25 -10.07
CA SER A 81 7.63 8.19 -10.66
C SER A 81 7.79 8.29 -12.18
N LYS A 82 7.07 9.20 -12.85
CA LYS A 82 7.03 9.37 -14.31
C LYS A 82 6.69 8.09 -15.08
N LYS A 83 5.93 7.17 -14.46
CA LYS A 83 5.54 5.88 -15.06
C LYS A 83 4.03 5.73 -15.14
N TYR A 84 3.58 5.06 -16.20
CA TYR A 84 2.21 4.54 -16.26
C TYR A 84 2.09 3.30 -15.40
N TYR A 85 0.99 3.18 -14.67
CA TYR A 85 0.65 1.99 -13.91
C TYR A 85 -0.78 1.55 -14.19
N THR A 86 -1.04 0.27 -14.01
CA THR A 86 -2.37 -0.31 -14.22
C THR A 86 -3.18 -0.15 -12.94
N THR A 87 -4.26 0.63 -12.98
CA THR A 87 -5.18 0.82 -11.85
C THR A 87 -6.17 -0.33 -11.70
N GLN A 88 -6.41 -1.05 -12.80
CA GLN A 88 -7.37 -2.13 -12.88
C GLN A 88 -6.82 -3.24 -13.75
N GLN A 89 -6.63 -4.40 -13.13
CA GLN A 89 -6.06 -5.58 -13.77
C GLN A 89 -6.93 -6.78 -13.50
N VAL A 90 -7.28 -7.50 -14.57
CA VAL A 90 -7.92 -8.82 -14.46
C VAL A 90 -6.91 -9.86 -14.91
N VAL A 91 -6.85 -11.00 -14.24
CA VAL A 91 -6.01 -12.14 -14.66
C VAL A 91 -6.83 -13.42 -14.57
N SER A 92 -6.58 -14.37 -15.46
CA SER A 92 -7.09 -15.74 -15.29
C SER A 92 -5.95 -16.68 -14.93
N LEU A 93 -6.28 -17.71 -14.16
CA LEU A 93 -5.35 -18.80 -13.89
C LEU A 93 -5.24 -19.70 -15.14
N SER A 94 -4.03 -20.06 -15.54
CA SER A 94 -3.78 -20.89 -16.73
C SER A 94 -4.28 -22.31 -16.54
N ASN A 95 -4.13 -22.84 -15.33
CA ASN A 95 -4.40 -24.24 -15.03
C ASN A 95 -5.85 -24.51 -14.61
N ILE A 96 -6.65 -23.46 -14.38
CA ILE A 96 -8.02 -23.57 -13.88
C ILE A 96 -8.89 -22.58 -14.65
N ASN A 97 -9.67 -23.13 -15.58
CA ASN A 97 -10.71 -22.37 -16.27
C ASN A 97 -11.81 -21.93 -15.30
N GLY A 98 -12.62 -20.94 -15.69
CA GLY A 98 -13.73 -20.49 -14.85
C GLY A 98 -13.35 -19.63 -13.65
N ILE A 99 -12.11 -19.15 -13.52
CA ILE A 99 -11.70 -18.20 -12.46
C ILE A 99 -11.05 -16.96 -13.06
N LEU A 100 -11.54 -15.78 -12.66
CA LEU A 100 -10.92 -14.48 -12.93
C LEU A 100 -10.61 -13.76 -11.61
N ILE A 101 -9.39 -13.23 -11.50
CA ILE A 101 -8.92 -12.45 -10.37
C ILE A 101 -8.86 -10.99 -10.81
N HIS A 102 -9.50 -10.11 -10.06
CA HIS A 102 -9.59 -8.68 -10.36
C HIS A 102 -8.94 -7.86 -9.25
N LEU A 103 -7.85 -7.19 -9.59
CA LEU A 103 -7.16 -6.19 -8.80
C LEU A 103 -7.71 -4.82 -9.22
N ASN A 104 -8.56 -4.23 -8.37
CA ASN A 104 -9.27 -2.98 -8.66
C ASN A 104 -8.74 -1.84 -7.81
N GLN A 105 -8.68 -0.63 -8.37
CA GLN A 105 -8.22 0.58 -7.67
C GLN A 105 -6.79 0.45 -7.13
N CYS A 106 -5.92 -0.21 -7.90
CA CYS A 106 -4.51 -0.22 -7.60
C CYS A 106 -3.99 1.22 -7.59
N HIS A 107 -3.14 1.56 -6.62
CA HIS A 107 -2.59 2.91 -6.48
C HIS A 107 -1.20 2.87 -5.83
N TRP A 108 -0.44 3.95 -5.99
CA TRP A 108 0.89 4.07 -5.41
C TRP A 108 0.81 4.50 -3.95
N VAL A 109 1.58 3.82 -3.10
CA VAL A 109 1.83 4.27 -1.74
C VAL A 109 3.33 4.37 -1.48
N ILE A 110 3.68 5.22 -0.53
CA ILE A 110 5.05 5.42 -0.04
C ILE A 110 5.09 5.13 1.45
N ASN A 111 6.27 4.77 1.95
CA ASN A 111 6.53 4.57 3.38
C ASN A 111 5.75 3.42 4.04
N TYR A 112 5.17 2.49 3.28
CA TYR A 112 4.63 1.28 3.88
C TYR A 112 5.76 0.34 4.34
N THR A 113 5.49 -0.45 5.37
CA THR A 113 6.40 -1.46 5.90
C THR A 113 5.85 -2.86 5.69
N ASN A 114 6.72 -3.87 5.69
CA ASN A 114 6.29 -5.25 5.51
C ASN A 114 5.46 -5.72 6.70
N ASN A 115 4.40 -6.49 6.41
CA ASN A 115 3.64 -7.19 7.45
C ASN A 115 4.40 -8.41 8.02
N SER A 116 5.45 -8.87 7.32
CA SER A 116 6.30 -9.99 7.73
C SER A 116 7.77 -9.59 7.93
N ASN A 117 8.55 -10.51 8.52
CA ASN A 117 10.00 -10.39 8.64
C ASN A 117 10.74 -10.48 7.29
N LYS A 118 10.05 -10.90 6.21
CA LYS A 118 10.63 -10.90 4.85
C LYS A 118 10.42 -9.54 4.20
N SER A 119 11.49 -9.03 3.60
CA SER A 119 11.46 -7.71 2.97
C SER A 119 10.75 -7.74 1.63
N ILE A 120 9.56 -7.11 1.51
CA ILE A 120 8.97 -6.80 0.21
C ILE A 120 9.75 -5.63 -0.40
N GLU A 121 10.33 -5.86 -1.56
CA GLU A 121 11.04 -4.82 -2.30
C GLU A 121 10.05 -3.81 -2.92
N PRO A 122 10.37 -2.51 -2.89
CA PRO A 122 9.57 -1.50 -3.56
C PRO A 122 9.61 -1.69 -5.09
N ASP A 123 8.49 -1.45 -5.76
CA ASP A 123 8.44 -1.46 -7.23
C ASP A 123 9.23 -0.28 -7.84
N TYR A 124 9.44 0.78 -7.06
CA TYR A 124 10.34 1.88 -7.39
C TYR A 124 11.29 2.20 -6.23
N VAL A 125 12.57 1.91 -6.44
CA VAL A 125 13.60 1.92 -5.39
C VAL A 125 13.90 3.31 -4.83
N GLN A 126 14.07 4.33 -5.69
CA GLN A 126 14.55 5.66 -5.27
C GLN A 126 13.70 6.27 -4.15
N ASP A 127 12.39 6.14 -4.24
CA ASP A 127 11.43 6.73 -3.29
C ASP A 127 10.61 5.67 -2.54
N ARG A 128 11.00 4.40 -2.63
CA ARG A 128 10.29 3.26 -2.04
C ARG A 128 8.78 3.26 -2.30
N HIS A 129 8.38 3.41 -3.57
CA HIS A 129 6.97 3.29 -3.93
C HIS A 129 6.57 1.83 -4.08
N TYR A 130 5.37 1.53 -3.61
CA TYR A 130 4.71 0.25 -3.73
C TYR A 130 3.39 0.42 -4.47
N LEU A 131 3.14 -0.39 -5.50
CA LEU A 131 1.85 -0.47 -6.13
C LEU A 131 1.00 -1.43 -5.31
N VAL A 132 -0.07 -0.91 -4.71
CA VAL A 132 -0.89 -1.66 -3.76
C VAL A 132 -2.34 -1.70 -4.18
N VAL A 133 -3.07 -2.61 -3.57
CA VAL A 133 -4.51 -2.75 -3.72
C VAL A 133 -5.15 -3.10 -2.37
N GLU A 134 -6.26 -2.43 -2.04
CA GLU A 134 -6.95 -2.65 -0.76
C GLU A 134 -7.78 -3.94 -0.77
N GLN A 135 -8.27 -4.34 -1.94
CA GLN A 135 -9.19 -5.46 -2.09
C GLN A 135 -8.97 -6.21 -3.41
N ILE A 136 -9.05 -7.53 -3.32
CA ILE A 136 -8.98 -8.43 -4.48
C ILE A 136 -10.35 -9.06 -4.67
N TYR A 137 -10.83 -9.12 -5.90
CA TYR A 137 -12.08 -9.82 -6.22
C TYR A 137 -11.79 -11.11 -6.98
N LEU A 138 -12.34 -12.21 -6.50
CA LEU A 138 -12.33 -13.50 -7.20
C LEU A 138 -13.72 -13.71 -7.82
N PHE A 139 -13.77 -13.84 -9.15
CA PHE A 139 -14.95 -14.21 -9.91
C PHE A 139 -14.80 -15.64 -10.38
N TYR A 140 -15.78 -16.50 -10.14
CA TYR A 140 -15.63 -17.93 -10.40
C TYR A 140 -16.92 -18.67 -10.76
N LEU A 141 -16.79 -19.82 -11.43
CA LEU A 141 -17.87 -20.78 -11.64
C LEU A 141 -18.15 -21.58 -10.35
N ASN A 142 -19.41 -21.96 -10.12
CA ASN A 142 -19.84 -22.59 -8.87
C ASN A 142 -19.03 -23.86 -8.50
N GLU A 143 -18.64 -24.65 -9.50
CA GLU A 143 -17.82 -25.86 -9.32
C GLU A 143 -16.43 -25.61 -8.71
N HIS A 144 -15.95 -24.36 -8.71
CA HIS A 144 -14.65 -23.99 -8.14
C HIS A 144 -14.73 -23.40 -6.73
N GLU A 145 -15.89 -23.43 -6.07
CA GLU A 145 -16.08 -22.81 -4.75
C GLU A 145 -15.04 -23.27 -3.72
N ASN A 146 -14.85 -24.58 -3.55
CA ASN A 146 -13.88 -25.12 -2.59
C ASN A 146 -12.44 -24.68 -2.89
N PHE A 147 -12.07 -24.66 -4.18
CA PHE A 147 -10.74 -24.20 -4.60
C PHE A 147 -10.56 -22.70 -4.29
N VAL A 148 -11.57 -21.89 -4.62
CA VAL A 148 -11.53 -20.44 -4.42
C VAL A 148 -11.50 -20.08 -2.93
N GLN A 149 -12.23 -20.80 -2.08
CA GLN A 149 -12.15 -20.60 -0.63
C GLN A 149 -10.76 -20.91 -0.08
N LYS A 150 -10.12 -21.98 -0.54
CA LYS A 150 -8.73 -22.30 -0.17
C LYS A 150 -7.75 -21.24 -0.66
N LEU A 151 -7.85 -20.84 -1.93
CA LEU A 151 -7.03 -19.77 -2.50
C LEU A 151 -7.21 -18.45 -1.73
N ALA A 152 -8.45 -18.09 -1.41
CA ALA A 152 -8.78 -16.92 -0.63
C ALA A 152 -8.10 -16.95 0.74
N HIS A 153 -8.23 -18.07 1.46
CA HIS A 153 -7.59 -18.28 2.74
C HIS A 153 -6.05 -18.15 2.64
N ASP A 154 -5.45 -18.80 1.64
CA ASP A 154 -4.00 -18.77 1.45
C ASP A 154 -3.48 -17.36 1.14
N LEU A 155 -4.23 -16.56 0.36
CA LEU A 155 -3.83 -15.18 0.04
C LEU A 155 -3.99 -14.20 1.21
N ILE A 156 -5.08 -14.29 1.97
CA ILE A 156 -5.34 -13.32 3.06
C ILE A 156 -4.43 -13.54 4.27
N HIS A 157 -3.96 -14.78 4.48
CA HIS A 157 -3.11 -15.16 5.61
C HIS A 157 -1.61 -15.17 5.27
N ASP A 158 -1.24 -14.89 4.02
CA ASP A 158 0.16 -14.77 3.62
C ASP A 158 0.68 -13.34 3.85
N ASP A 159 1.38 -13.17 4.97
CA ASP A 159 1.98 -11.89 5.36
C ASP A 159 3.10 -11.42 4.43
N THR A 160 3.58 -12.28 3.52
CA THR A 160 4.58 -11.91 2.53
C THR A 160 3.98 -11.17 1.33
N LEU A 161 2.64 -11.11 1.25
CA LEU A 161 1.89 -10.42 0.18
C LEU A 161 1.36 -9.06 0.60
N SER A 162 1.50 -8.70 1.87
CA SER A 162 0.85 -7.52 2.44
C SER A 162 1.82 -6.53 3.06
N LEU A 163 1.43 -5.27 2.99
CA LEU A 163 2.13 -4.12 3.52
C LEU A 163 1.25 -3.44 4.56
N ILE A 164 1.87 -2.92 5.61
CA ILE A 164 1.21 -2.15 6.67
C ILE A 164 1.59 -0.68 6.54
N GLN A 165 0.60 0.19 6.61
CA GLN A 165 0.85 1.61 6.79
C GLN A 165 1.41 1.83 8.20
N PRO A 166 2.61 2.41 8.35
CA PRO A 166 3.13 2.71 9.68
C PRO A 166 2.20 3.70 10.38
N LYS A 167 1.98 3.48 11.68
CA LYS A 167 1.26 4.42 12.53
C LYS A 167 1.99 5.76 12.51
N VAL A 168 1.34 6.78 11.97
CA VAL A 168 1.87 8.14 11.95
C VAL A 168 1.59 8.76 13.31
N VAL A 169 2.65 9.07 14.05
CA VAL A 169 2.53 9.94 15.22
C VAL A 169 2.49 11.37 14.70
N ASN A 170 1.46 12.13 15.05
CA ASN A 170 1.46 13.58 14.81
C ASN A 170 2.35 14.25 15.86
N LEU A 171 3.58 14.61 15.49
CA LEU A 171 4.44 15.44 16.33
C LEU A 171 4.08 16.92 16.16
N CYS A 172 3.42 17.53 17.14
CA CYS A 172 3.25 18.98 17.16
C CYS A 172 4.50 19.66 17.71
N PHE A 173 5.17 20.46 16.89
CA PHE A 173 6.31 21.26 17.30
C PHE A 173 5.86 22.57 17.98
N LEU A 174 6.59 22.98 19.01
CA LEU A 174 6.38 24.25 19.72
C LEU A 174 7.70 25.03 19.71
N GLY A 175 7.91 25.80 18.64
CA GLY A 175 9.11 26.63 18.47
C GLY A 175 8.91 28.05 18.99
N LYS A 176 9.83 28.53 19.83
CA LYS A 176 9.97 29.95 20.16
C LYS A 176 11.11 30.52 19.34
N TYR A 177 10.81 31.16 18.22
CA TYR A 177 11.83 31.83 17.41
C TYR A 177 12.10 33.23 17.95
N LYS A 178 13.37 33.66 17.94
CA LYS A 178 13.76 35.05 18.19
C LYS A 178 14.22 35.61 16.85
N ASP A 179 13.32 36.31 16.17
CA ASP A 179 13.67 37.01 14.94
C ASP A 179 14.57 38.20 15.31
N ALA A 180 15.75 38.26 14.69
CA ALA A 180 16.71 39.34 14.91
C ALA A 180 16.13 40.71 14.53
N CYS A 181 15.09 40.75 13.69
CA CYS A 181 14.49 41.98 13.17
C CYS A 181 13.19 42.41 13.86
N ASN A 182 12.41 41.49 14.44
CA ASN A 182 11.02 41.77 14.89
C ASN A 182 10.73 41.49 16.38
N GLY A 183 11.76 41.22 17.19
CA GLY A 183 11.58 40.89 18.61
C GLY A 183 11.05 39.47 18.85
N PRO A 184 10.78 39.08 20.11
CA PRO A 184 10.36 37.72 20.44
C PRO A 184 8.90 37.47 20.03
N GLY A 185 8.69 36.88 18.86
CA GLY A 185 7.41 36.32 18.43
C GLY A 185 7.28 34.83 18.80
N SER A 186 6.19 34.44 19.46
CA SER A 186 5.88 33.02 19.70
C SER A 186 4.84 32.58 18.68
N PHE A 187 5.20 31.72 17.74
CA PHE A 187 4.28 31.18 16.74
C PHE A 187 4.12 29.67 16.93
N TYR A 188 2.89 29.18 16.78
CA TYR A 188 2.56 27.76 16.89
C TYR A 188 2.52 27.16 15.48
N THR A 189 3.48 26.30 15.12
CA THR A 189 3.44 25.55 13.85
C THR A 189 2.97 24.12 14.11
N ARG A 190 1.79 23.76 13.58
CA ARG A 190 1.33 22.36 13.58
C ARG A 190 1.88 21.66 12.34
N GLY A 191 2.90 20.83 12.53
CA GLY A 191 3.38 19.88 11.53
C GLY A 191 2.86 18.47 11.84
N ASN A 192 2.64 17.66 10.80
CA ASN A 192 2.52 16.21 10.95
C ASN A 192 3.88 15.60 10.59
N THR A 193 4.73 15.32 11.58
CA THR A 193 6.06 14.72 11.32
C THR A 193 6.01 13.22 11.52
N LEU A 194 6.23 12.47 10.44
CA LEU A 194 6.57 11.05 10.53
C LEU A 194 7.91 10.91 11.27
N ILE A 195 7.89 10.45 12.52
CA ILE A 195 9.14 10.03 13.19
C ILE A 195 9.59 8.72 12.54
N LYS A 196 10.26 8.84 11.40
CA LYS A 196 11.01 7.74 10.81
C LYS A 196 12.18 7.45 11.73
N LYS A 197 12.41 6.19 12.09
CA LYS A 197 13.74 5.78 12.58
C LYS A 197 14.73 6.16 11.47
N PRO A 198 15.69 7.08 11.69
CA PRO A 198 16.51 7.54 10.59
C PRO A 198 17.34 6.37 10.06
N TYR A 199 17.43 6.23 8.73
CA TYR A 199 18.31 5.27 8.05
C TYR A 199 19.76 5.77 8.08
N ILE A 200 20.24 6.12 9.28
CA ILE A 200 21.63 6.52 9.52
C ILE A 200 22.20 5.46 10.43
N ASN A 201 23.23 4.76 9.93
CA ASN A 201 23.88 3.65 10.65
C ASN A 201 24.47 4.07 12.00
N ASN A 202 24.64 5.38 12.25
CA ASN A 202 25.11 5.89 13.53
C ASN A 202 24.52 7.26 13.87
N LEU A 203 23.29 7.26 14.40
CA LEU A 203 22.59 8.46 14.92
C LEU A 203 23.42 9.28 15.92
N ALA A 204 24.32 8.64 16.67
CA ALA A 204 25.24 9.29 17.60
C ALA A 204 26.15 10.30 16.88
N VAL A 205 26.63 9.93 15.69
CA VAL A 205 27.63 10.71 14.95
C VAL A 205 27.00 11.91 14.26
N SER A 206 25.76 11.77 13.78
CA SER A 206 25.07 12.82 13.01
C SER A 206 24.34 13.86 13.87
N TYR A 207 24.01 13.54 15.13
CA TYR A 207 23.18 14.39 15.99
C TYR A 207 23.77 14.62 17.39
N GLY A 208 25.10 14.52 17.54
CA GLY A 208 25.79 15.04 18.73
C GLY A 208 25.90 14.09 19.93
N GLY A 209 25.99 12.79 19.71
CA GLY A 209 26.43 11.81 20.71
C GLY A 209 25.33 10.99 21.40
N HIS A 210 25.72 10.30 22.49
CA HIS A 210 24.87 9.32 23.18
C HIS A 210 23.63 9.91 23.87
N ASP A 211 23.65 11.20 24.20
CA ASP A 211 22.54 11.85 24.89
C ASP A 211 21.36 12.12 23.96
N PHE A 212 21.62 12.50 22.70
CA PHE A 212 20.58 12.58 21.68
C PHE A 212 19.92 11.21 21.45
N LEU A 213 20.72 10.16 21.30
CA LEU A 213 20.23 8.78 21.16
C LEU A 213 19.37 8.35 22.35
N ARG A 214 19.76 8.72 23.57
CA ARG A 214 19.01 8.42 24.79
C ARG A 214 17.66 9.13 24.80
N ALA A 215 17.62 10.41 24.43
CA ALA A 215 16.39 11.19 24.32
C ALA A 215 15.48 10.66 23.18
N HIS A 216 16.03 10.45 21.99
CA HIS A 216 15.34 9.86 20.84
C HIS A 216 14.73 8.50 21.19
N ASN A 217 15.50 7.59 21.80
CA ASN A 217 15.00 6.27 22.16
C ASN A 217 13.91 6.34 23.24
N LYS A 218 13.99 7.29 24.18
CA LYS A 218 12.90 7.53 25.14
C LYS A 218 11.64 8.01 24.44
N ILE A 219 11.73 8.98 23.51
CA ILE A 219 10.59 9.50 22.74
C ILE A 219 9.97 8.38 21.90
N VAL A 220 10.76 7.65 21.13
CA VAL A 220 10.28 6.51 20.30
C VAL A 220 9.65 5.42 21.16
N THR A 221 10.28 5.05 22.28
CA THR A 221 9.73 4.03 23.20
C THR A 221 8.42 4.49 23.81
N TRP A 222 8.30 5.78 24.14
CA TRP A 222 7.08 6.36 24.70
C TRP A 222 5.94 6.40 23.67
N LEU A 223 6.24 6.86 22.45
CA LEU A 223 5.29 6.90 21.33
C LEU A 223 4.81 5.51 20.91
N ASN A 224 5.68 4.50 20.99
CA ASN A 224 5.33 3.12 20.69
C ASN A 224 4.54 2.43 21.83
N LYS A 225 4.46 3.01 23.03
CA LYS A 225 3.97 2.30 24.22
C LYS A 225 2.46 2.36 24.47
N LYS A 226 1.66 3.17 23.76
CA LYS A 226 0.17 3.05 23.67
C LYS A 226 -0.44 4.18 22.85
N HIS A 227 -1.71 4.04 22.48
CA HIS A 227 -2.61 4.96 21.76
C HIS A 227 -2.67 6.41 22.30
N THR A 228 -1.56 7.12 22.38
CA THR A 228 -1.53 8.50 22.88
C THR A 228 -1.25 9.45 21.74
N ASN A 229 -2.24 10.28 21.44
CA ASN A 229 -2.06 11.60 20.85
C ASN A 229 -1.25 12.44 21.86
N GLY A 230 0.06 12.21 21.91
CA GLY A 230 0.96 12.84 22.84
C GLY A 230 1.54 14.13 22.26
N LEU A 231 1.43 15.23 22.99
CA LEU A 231 2.17 16.45 22.68
C LEU A 231 3.62 16.27 23.14
N VAL A 232 4.58 16.29 22.21
CA VAL A 232 6.02 16.28 22.52
C VAL A 232 6.54 17.71 22.40
N LEU A 233 6.95 18.30 23.51
CA LEU A 233 7.54 19.63 23.54
C LEU A 233 9.07 19.51 23.43
N LEU A 234 9.63 19.91 22.30
CA LEU A 234 11.07 20.00 22.09
C LEU A 234 11.54 21.42 22.38
N HIS A 235 12.48 21.58 23.32
CA HIS A 235 13.09 22.87 23.63
C HIS A 235 14.61 22.81 23.48
N GLY A 236 15.21 23.84 22.90
CA GLY A 236 16.65 23.92 22.71
C GLY A 236 17.08 25.28 22.14
N ALA A 237 18.38 25.54 22.16
CA ALA A 237 18.94 26.76 21.56
C ALA A 237 18.72 26.78 20.03
N PRO A 238 18.65 27.95 19.38
CA PRO A 238 18.63 28.03 17.92
C PRO A 238 19.79 27.22 17.31
N GLY A 239 19.49 26.39 16.31
CA GLY A 239 20.47 25.49 15.69
C GLY A 239 20.63 24.11 16.37
N SER A 240 19.91 23.81 17.47
CA SER A 240 19.99 22.50 18.14
C SER A 240 19.20 21.38 17.44
N GLY A 241 18.72 21.61 16.22
CA GLY A 241 17.97 20.61 15.46
C GLY A 241 16.55 20.35 15.96
N ASN A 242 15.89 21.33 16.58
CA ASN A 242 14.52 21.17 17.08
C ASN A 242 13.46 21.09 15.95
N GLU A 243 13.84 21.38 14.71
CA GLU A 243 12.94 21.46 13.53
C GLU A 243 13.00 20.21 12.62
N PHE A 244 13.62 19.10 13.07
CA PHE A 244 13.65 17.84 12.31
C PHE A 244 12.50 16.89 12.66
#